data_AF-A0A964Z6J9-F1
#
_entry.id   AF-A0A964Z6J9-F1
#
_cell.length_a   1.000
_cell.length_b   1.000
_cell.length_c   1.000
_cell.angle_alpha   90.00
_cell.angle_beta   90.00
_cell.angle_gamma   90.00
#
_symmetry.space_group_name_H-M   'P 1'
#
loop_
_entity.id
_entity.type
_entity.pdbx_description
1 polymer ?
#
loop_
_entity_poly.entity_id
_entity_poly.type
_entity_poly.pdbx_seq_one_letter_code
_entity_poly.pdbx_strand_id
1 'polypeptide(L)'
;MEPTDERAALARALATLGVRDWHRAGRRGKGIKVAVLDSGLKDWSTARGKALPDGAVAKSFRKDENIESRDSQHGILCGEIIHHLAPDANLLLANWEPESPKAFLNAVRWAKEQGAKVISCSMIMPGWSDGEGCGPVHQELKDILGNDILFIASAGNTAQRHWGGTARPDAGRRHQWLPGVTINDVEPLSSERVSIEMTHSIDS
;
A
#
# COMPACT_ATOMS: atom_id res chain seq x y z
N MET A 1 13.38 14.24 13.40
CA MET A 1 14.46 14.40 12.42
C MET A 1 14.26 15.79 11.80
N GLU A 2 15.29 16.62 11.69
CA GLU A 2 15.11 17.98 11.16
C GLU A 2 14.73 17.93 9.66
N PRO A 3 13.84 18.81 9.14
CA PRO A 3 13.35 18.79 7.76
C PRO A 3 14.44 18.84 6.68
N THR A 4 15.65 19.28 7.04
CA THR A 4 16.83 19.33 6.17
C THR A 4 17.45 17.95 5.92
N ASP A 5 17.36 17.02 6.87
CA ASP A 5 17.94 15.68 6.73
C ASP A 5 17.09 14.78 5.81
N GLU A 6 15.76 14.89 5.90
CA GLU A 6 14.83 14.15 5.02
C GLU A 6 14.97 14.57 3.55
N ARG A 7 15.07 15.89 3.28
CA ARG A 7 15.34 16.40 1.92
C ARG A 7 16.69 15.93 1.39
N ALA A 8 17.71 15.91 2.24
CA ALA A 8 19.03 15.41 1.86
C ALA A 8 19.00 13.89 1.59
N ALA A 9 18.27 13.11 2.38
CA ALA A 9 18.07 11.68 2.18
C ALA A 9 17.33 11.39 0.86
N LEU A 10 16.25 12.12 0.58
CA LEU A 10 15.53 12.02 -0.68
C LEU A 10 16.44 12.35 -1.88
N ALA A 11 17.20 13.44 -1.80
CA ALA A 11 18.13 13.82 -2.86
C ALA A 11 19.19 12.74 -3.13
N ARG A 12 19.72 12.12 -2.08
CA ARG A 12 20.65 10.97 -2.20
C ARG A 12 19.96 9.77 -2.86
N ALA A 13 18.75 9.43 -2.43
CA ALA A 13 17.99 8.31 -3.01
C ALA A 13 17.71 8.52 -4.51
N LEU A 14 17.25 9.71 -4.90
CA LEU A 14 17.00 10.05 -6.31
C LEU A 14 18.29 10.01 -7.16
N ALA A 15 19.43 10.38 -6.59
CA ALA A 15 20.72 10.27 -7.25
C ALA A 15 21.13 8.81 -7.46
N THR A 16 20.99 7.96 -6.44
CA THR A 16 21.25 6.51 -6.53
C THR A 16 20.37 5.82 -7.58
N LEU A 17 19.12 6.26 -7.70
CA LEU A 17 18.18 5.75 -8.71
C LEU A 17 18.44 6.28 -10.13
N GLY A 18 19.42 7.18 -10.34
CA GLY A 18 19.75 7.72 -11.66
C GLY A 18 18.65 8.62 -12.23
N VAL A 19 17.77 9.19 -11.40
CA VAL A 19 16.57 9.94 -11.85
C VAL A 19 16.93 11.11 -12.77
N ARG A 20 18.06 11.77 -12.50
CA ARG A 20 18.56 12.87 -13.34
C ARG A 20 18.84 12.45 -14.78
N ASP A 21 19.35 11.23 -15.00
CA ASP A 21 19.63 10.73 -16.35
C ASP A 21 18.33 10.48 -17.13
N TRP A 22 17.33 9.88 -16.49
CA TRP A 22 15.99 9.70 -17.06
C TRP A 22 15.35 11.04 -17.42
N HIS A 23 15.44 12.03 -16.53
CA HIS A 23 14.92 13.38 -16.78
C HIS A 23 15.64 14.07 -17.93
N ARG A 24 16.97 13.99 -18.00
CA ARG A 24 17.77 14.54 -19.12
C ARG A 24 17.42 13.88 -20.45
N ALA A 25 17.09 12.58 -20.44
CA ALA A 25 16.60 11.85 -21.60
C ALA A 25 15.11 12.14 -21.93
N GLY A 26 14.45 13.08 -21.23
CA GLY A 26 13.05 13.44 -21.44
C GLY A 26 12.04 12.41 -20.91
N ARG A 27 12.48 11.40 -20.16
CA ARG A 27 11.63 10.37 -19.55
C ARG A 27 11.13 10.84 -18.19
N ARG A 28 10.11 11.70 -18.22
CA ARG A 28 9.55 12.39 -17.05
C ARG A 28 8.13 11.98 -16.69
N GLY A 29 7.57 10.98 -17.37
CA GLY A 29 6.22 10.47 -17.13
C GLY A 29 5.10 11.17 -17.90
N LYS A 30 5.41 12.05 -18.86
CA LYS A 30 4.41 12.74 -19.68
C LYS A 30 3.43 11.75 -20.32
N GLY A 31 2.13 12.01 -20.12
CA GLY A 31 1.05 11.17 -20.67
C GLY A 31 0.78 9.89 -19.89
N ILE A 32 1.49 9.65 -18.78
CA ILE A 32 1.27 8.51 -17.89
C ILE A 32 0.44 8.96 -16.69
N LYS A 33 -0.56 8.15 -16.34
CA LYS A 33 -1.32 8.28 -15.09
C LYS A 33 -0.83 7.22 -14.10
N VAL A 34 -0.52 7.66 -12.89
CA VAL A 34 -0.10 6.81 -11.77
C VAL A 34 -1.11 6.93 -10.64
N ALA A 35 -1.63 5.81 -10.16
CA ALA A 35 -2.52 5.80 -9.00
C ALA A 35 -1.75 5.43 -7.72
N VAL A 36 -1.95 6.20 -6.66
CA VAL A 36 -1.51 5.88 -5.31
C VAL A 36 -2.73 5.39 -4.55
N LEU A 37 -2.67 4.11 -4.19
CA LEU A 37 -3.63 3.49 -3.30
C LEU A 37 -3.03 3.56 -1.89
N ASP A 38 -3.62 4.39 -1.02
CA ASP A 38 -3.23 4.51 0.39
C ASP A 38 -4.41 4.88 1.32
N SER A 39 -4.28 4.63 2.63
CA SER A 39 -5.29 4.99 3.62
C SER A 39 -5.08 6.37 4.27
N GLY A 40 -3.86 6.93 4.22
CA GLY A 40 -3.49 8.21 4.83
C GLY A 40 -3.38 9.34 3.81
N LEU A 41 -4.48 10.07 3.60
CA LEU A 41 -4.55 11.21 2.67
C LEU A 41 -4.96 12.52 3.35
N LYS A 42 -4.63 12.69 4.63
CA LYS A 42 -4.94 13.89 5.40
C LYS A 42 -4.32 15.13 4.74
N ASP A 43 -5.12 16.18 4.50
CA ASP A 43 -4.71 17.44 3.87
C ASP A 43 -4.22 17.32 2.41
N TRP A 44 -4.59 16.26 1.68
CA TRP A 44 -4.16 16.06 0.29
C TRP A 44 -4.46 17.26 -0.61
N SER A 45 -5.59 17.95 -0.35
CA SER A 45 -6.02 19.13 -1.11
C SER A 45 -5.04 20.30 -0.98
N THR A 46 -4.43 20.47 0.20
CA THR A 46 -3.41 21.49 0.52
C THR A 46 -2.03 21.12 -0.05
N ALA A 47 -1.77 19.83 -0.25
CA ALA A 47 -0.54 19.31 -0.81
C ALA A 47 -0.44 19.44 -2.34
N ARG A 48 -1.58 19.66 -3.04
CA ARG A 48 -1.60 19.96 -4.48
C ARG A 48 -0.85 21.25 -4.81
N GLY A 49 -0.06 21.21 -5.88
CA GLY A 49 0.82 22.32 -6.28
C GLY A 49 2.06 22.49 -5.42
N LYS A 50 2.26 21.58 -4.46
CA LYS A 50 3.40 21.55 -3.55
C LYS A 50 4.07 20.19 -3.64
N ALA A 51 3.70 19.27 -2.75
CA ALA A 51 4.20 17.90 -2.73
C ALA A 51 3.59 17.04 -3.85
N LEU A 52 2.37 17.38 -4.28
CA LEU A 52 1.65 16.71 -5.35
C LEU A 52 1.50 17.64 -6.56
N PRO A 53 1.37 17.10 -7.80
CA PRO A 53 1.02 17.91 -8.96
C PRO A 53 -0.30 18.67 -8.74
N ASP A 54 -0.41 19.88 -9.29
CA ASP A 54 -1.64 20.70 -9.24
C ASP A 54 -2.88 19.92 -9.70
N GLY A 55 -2.72 19.13 -10.76
CA GLY A 55 -3.80 18.33 -11.36
C GLY A 55 -4.08 17.00 -10.68
N ALA A 56 -3.56 16.73 -9.49
CA ALA A 56 -3.84 15.48 -8.78
C ALA A 56 -5.34 15.37 -8.43
N VAL A 57 -5.90 14.18 -8.62
CA VAL A 57 -7.30 13.86 -8.36
C VAL A 57 -7.39 12.80 -7.27
N ALA A 58 -8.30 12.96 -6.31
CA ALA A 58 -8.53 11.98 -5.26
C ALA A 58 -9.98 11.45 -5.26
N LYS A 59 -10.18 10.19 -4.89
CA LYS A 59 -11.51 9.60 -4.68
C LYS A 59 -11.50 8.59 -3.53
N SER A 60 -12.51 8.66 -2.66
CA SER A 60 -12.70 7.69 -1.58
C SER A 60 -13.55 6.51 -2.03
N PHE A 61 -13.15 5.32 -1.61
CA PHE A 61 -13.91 4.07 -1.74
C PHE A 61 -14.35 3.51 -0.39
N ARG A 62 -14.16 4.29 0.67
CA ARG A 62 -14.74 3.99 1.98
C ARG A 62 -16.25 4.14 1.95
N LYS A 63 -16.94 3.48 2.86
CA LYS A 63 -18.39 3.57 3.00
C LYS A 63 -18.85 4.97 3.40
N ASP A 64 -18.04 5.67 4.19
CA ASP A 64 -18.28 7.06 4.61
C ASP A 64 -17.82 8.11 3.60
N GLU A 65 -17.26 7.68 2.46
CA GLU A 65 -16.68 8.53 1.41
C GLU A 65 -15.60 9.51 1.90
N ASN A 66 -15.08 9.32 3.12
CA ASN A 66 -14.14 10.25 3.73
C ASN A 66 -12.71 9.99 3.29
N ILE A 67 -12.20 10.81 2.37
CA ILE A 67 -10.83 10.70 1.84
C ILE A 67 -9.77 10.96 2.94
N GLU A 68 -10.08 11.77 3.95
CA GLU A 68 -9.16 12.14 5.04
C GLU A 68 -9.47 11.39 6.35
N SER A 69 -10.01 10.17 6.25
CA SER A 69 -10.47 9.39 7.40
C SER A 69 -9.39 9.02 8.42
N ARG A 70 -8.10 9.01 8.03
CA ARG A 70 -6.97 8.77 8.91
C ARG A 70 -6.15 10.05 9.06
N ASP A 71 -5.75 10.34 10.30
CA ASP A 71 -4.79 11.40 10.62
C ASP A 71 -3.37 10.98 10.23
N SER A 72 -3.13 10.87 8.93
CA SER A 72 -1.86 10.42 8.35
C SER A 72 -1.72 10.96 6.94
N GLN A 73 -0.49 11.34 6.59
CA GLN A 73 -0.10 11.84 5.26
C GLN A 73 0.67 10.78 4.44
N HIS A 74 0.66 9.51 4.86
CA HIS A 74 1.47 8.45 4.25
C HIS A 74 1.30 8.32 2.73
N GLY A 75 0.07 8.39 2.22
CA GLY A 75 -0.23 8.35 0.79
C GLY A 75 0.23 9.60 0.05
N ILE A 76 0.24 10.77 0.70
CA ILE A 76 0.77 12.01 0.12
C ILE A 76 2.28 11.90 -0.08
N LEU A 77 3.00 11.39 0.93
CA LEU A 77 4.45 11.17 0.85
C LEU A 77 4.80 10.15 -0.24
N CYS A 78 4.01 9.08 -0.39
CA CYS A 78 4.15 8.15 -1.52
C CYS A 78 3.95 8.86 -2.86
N GLY A 79 2.92 9.70 -2.98
CA GLY A 79 2.67 10.52 -4.16
C GLY A 79 3.79 11.51 -4.47
N GLU A 80 4.38 12.13 -3.45
CA GLU A 80 5.50 13.06 -3.59
C GLU A 80 6.75 12.38 -4.16
N ILE A 81 7.08 11.17 -3.69
CA ILE A 81 8.18 10.38 -4.26
C ILE A 81 7.93 10.11 -5.74
N ILE A 82 6.72 9.67 -6.11
CA ILE A 82 6.36 9.43 -7.52
C ILE A 82 6.46 10.73 -8.33
N HIS A 83 6.04 11.86 -7.77
CA HIS A 83 6.16 13.15 -8.43
C HIS A 83 7.62 13.56 -8.67
N HIS A 84 8.53 13.27 -7.73
CA HIS A 84 9.97 13.47 -7.94
C HIS A 84 10.56 12.55 -9.02
N LEU A 85 10.08 11.30 -9.12
CA LEU A 85 10.52 10.36 -10.15
C LEU A 85 9.97 10.73 -11.53
N ALA A 86 8.70 11.10 -11.60
CA ALA A 86 7.95 11.34 -12.83
C ALA A 86 7.16 12.66 -12.74
N PRO A 87 7.84 13.82 -12.83
CA PRO A 87 7.23 15.12 -12.57
C PRO A 87 6.12 15.52 -13.55
N ASP A 88 6.11 14.93 -14.75
CA ASP A 88 5.12 15.23 -15.79
C ASP A 88 3.98 14.19 -15.84
N ALA A 89 3.95 13.24 -14.90
CA ALA A 89 2.87 12.27 -14.75
C ALA A 89 1.66 12.88 -14.04
N ASN A 90 0.47 12.38 -14.36
CA ASN A 90 -0.75 12.70 -13.65
C ASN A 90 -0.94 11.74 -12.47
N LEU A 91 -1.24 12.26 -11.28
CA LEU A 91 -1.48 11.45 -10.10
C LEU A 91 -2.97 11.30 -9.78
N LEU A 92 -3.35 10.07 -9.49
CA LEU A 92 -4.63 9.69 -8.92
C LEU A 92 -4.38 9.20 -7.49
N LEU A 93 -5.22 9.57 -6.54
CA LEU A 93 -5.15 9.13 -5.14
C LEU A 93 -6.46 8.45 -4.78
N ALA A 94 -6.40 7.32 -4.08
CA ALA A 94 -7.60 6.72 -3.53
C ALA A 94 -7.35 6.08 -2.18
N ASN A 95 -8.31 6.22 -1.27
CA ASN A 95 -8.38 5.46 -0.04
C ASN A 95 -9.55 4.48 -0.05
N TRP A 96 -9.48 3.50 0.84
CA TRP A 96 -10.49 2.46 1.05
C TRP A 96 -10.46 2.01 2.51
N GLU A 97 -11.44 1.21 2.91
CA GLU A 97 -11.46 0.54 4.22
C GLU A 97 -10.55 -0.71 4.18
N PRO A 98 -9.52 -0.80 5.04
CA PRO A 98 -8.65 -1.99 5.12
C PRO A 98 -9.42 -3.28 5.41
N GLU A 99 -10.60 -3.20 6.00
CA GLU A 99 -11.43 -4.37 6.31
C GLU A 99 -12.28 -4.82 5.11
N SER A 100 -12.21 -4.11 3.98
CA SER A 100 -13.06 -4.35 2.80
C SER A 100 -12.22 -4.59 1.53
N PRO A 101 -11.92 -5.87 1.19
CA PRO A 101 -11.28 -6.22 -0.07
C PRO A 101 -12.03 -5.68 -1.29
N LYS A 102 -13.37 -5.66 -1.20
CA LYS A 102 -14.23 -5.11 -2.27
C LYS A 102 -13.99 -3.61 -2.49
N ALA A 103 -13.82 -2.83 -1.43
CA ALA A 103 -13.53 -1.40 -1.55
C ALA A 103 -12.18 -1.16 -2.23
N PHE A 104 -11.17 -1.96 -1.88
CA PHE A 104 -9.87 -1.93 -2.56
C PHE A 104 -9.99 -2.26 -4.05
N LEU A 105 -10.65 -3.37 -4.41
CA LEU A 105 -10.82 -3.77 -5.82
C LEU A 105 -11.58 -2.72 -6.64
N ASN A 106 -12.54 -2.02 -6.02
CA ASN A 106 -13.21 -0.88 -6.65
C ASN A 106 -12.29 0.32 -6.88
N ALA A 107 -11.37 0.60 -5.96
CA ALA A 107 -10.34 1.63 -6.15
C ALA A 107 -9.39 1.29 -7.30
N VAL A 108 -9.00 0.00 -7.43
CA VAL A 108 -8.19 -0.48 -8.56
C VAL A 108 -8.94 -0.34 -9.88
N ARG A 109 -10.23 -0.73 -9.93
CA ARG A 109 -11.07 -0.54 -11.12
C ARG A 109 -11.18 0.92 -11.51
N TRP A 110 -11.44 1.80 -10.56
CA TRP A 110 -11.48 3.24 -10.84
C TRP A 110 -10.14 3.76 -11.38
N ALA A 111 -9.02 3.35 -10.81
CA ALA A 111 -7.70 3.74 -11.33
C ALA A 111 -7.54 3.30 -12.80
N LYS A 112 -7.93 2.06 -13.13
CA LYS A 112 -7.94 1.56 -14.51
C LYS A 112 -8.87 2.37 -15.42
N GLU A 113 -10.11 2.64 -15.00
CA GLU A 113 -11.09 3.43 -15.75
C GLU A 113 -10.61 4.86 -16.00
N GLN A 114 -9.89 5.45 -15.04
CA GLN A 114 -9.25 6.75 -15.21
C GLN A 114 -8.04 6.69 -16.16
N GLY A 115 -7.60 5.49 -16.57
CA GLY A 115 -6.49 5.28 -17.50
C GLY A 115 -5.12 5.20 -16.82
N ALA A 116 -5.06 4.84 -15.54
CA ALA A 116 -3.79 4.56 -14.86
C ALA A 116 -3.04 3.43 -15.56
N LYS A 117 -1.73 3.60 -15.72
CA LYS A 117 -0.81 2.57 -16.23
C LYS A 117 0.11 2.01 -15.18
N VAL A 118 0.24 2.72 -14.07
CA VAL A 118 0.97 2.28 -12.89
C VAL A 118 0.09 2.48 -11.68
N ILE A 119 0.05 1.49 -10.79
CA ILE A 119 -0.60 1.56 -9.49
C ILE A 119 0.47 1.28 -8.43
N SER A 120 0.60 2.18 -7.46
CA SER A 120 1.47 2.03 -6.30
C SER A 120 0.60 1.83 -5.06
N CYS A 121 0.84 0.76 -4.31
CA CYS A 121 0.14 0.45 -3.08
C CYS A 121 1.16 0.14 -1.98
N SER A 122 1.31 1.06 -1.02
CA SER A 122 2.23 0.91 0.11
C SER A 122 1.54 0.35 1.35
N MET A 123 0.46 -0.40 1.15
CA MET A 123 -0.34 -1.04 2.18
C MET A 123 -0.26 -2.56 2.02
N ILE A 124 -0.19 -3.29 3.14
CA ILE A 124 -0.25 -4.76 3.15
C ILE A 124 -1.54 -5.23 3.81
N MET A 125 -2.11 -6.31 3.30
CA MET A 125 -3.31 -6.97 3.84
C MET A 125 -3.06 -8.47 3.96
N PRO A 126 -2.35 -8.93 5.02
CA PRO A 126 -1.95 -10.33 5.16
C PRO A 126 -3.12 -11.30 5.08
N GLY A 127 -4.30 -10.95 5.61
CA GLY A 127 -5.42 -11.87 5.61
C GLY A 127 -6.28 -11.93 4.35
N TRP A 128 -5.87 -11.27 3.26
CA TRP A 128 -6.58 -11.32 1.98
C TRP A 128 -6.04 -12.40 1.02
N SER A 129 -5.06 -13.19 1.46
CA SER A 129 -4.40 -14.23 0.68
C SER A 129 -4.07 -15.44 1.53
N ASP A 130 -3.70 -16.53 0.86
CA ASP A 130 -3.01 -17.67 1.44
C ASP A 130 -1.49 -17.45 1.62
N GLY A 131 -0.99 -16.28 1.19
CA GLY A 131 0.44 -15.94 1.25
C GLY A 131 1.23 -16.38 0.02
N GLU A 132 0.61 -17.15 -0.88
CA GLU A 132 1.21 -17.64 -2.14
C GLU A 132 0.66 -16.89 -3.36
N GLY A 133 -0.09 -15.80 -3.12
CA GLY A 133 -0.69 -14.98 -4.16
C GLY A 133 -1.94 -15.59 -4.78
N CYS A 134 -2.59 -16.54 -4.09
CA CYS A 134 -3.88 -17.08 -4.52
C CYS A 134 -5.04 -16.47 -3.72
N GLY A 135 -6.24 -16.98 -3.98
CA GLY A 135 -7.49 -16.55 -3.37
C GLY A 135 -8.33 -15.62 -4.25
N PRO A 136 -9.61 -15.42 -3.90
CA PRO A 136 -10.57 -14.69 -4.74
C PRO A 136 -10.17 -13.23 -4.98
N VAL A 137 -9.59 -12.56 -3.98
CA VAL A 137 -9.12 -11.17 -4.11
C VAL A 137 -7.97 -11.06 -5.11
N HIS A 138 -7.03 -12.00 -5.09
CA HIS A 138 -5.89 -12.02 -6.01
C HIS A 138 -6.31 -12.38 -7.44
N GLN A 139 -7.25 -13.31 -7.60
CA GLN A 139 -7.84 -13.64 -8.89
C GLN A 139 -8.55 -12.42 -9.50
N GLU A 140 -9.42 -11.76 -8.74
CA GLU A 140 -10.14 -10.58 -9.22
C GLU A 140 -9.18 -9.40 -9.48
N LEU A 141 -8.16 -9.20 -8.63
CA LEU A 141 -7.12 -8.20 -8.87
C LEU A 141 -6.39 -8.48 -10.19
N LYS A 142 -5.99 -9.72 -10.44
CA LYS A 142 -5.32 -10.13 -11.68
C LYS A 142 -6.19 -9.84 -12.91
N ASP A 143 -7.48 -10.13 -12.83
CA ASP A 143 -8.44 -9.87 -13.91
C ASP A 143 -8.60 -8.37 -14.18
N ILE A 144 -8.67 -7.54 -13.12
CA ILE A 144 -8.74 -6.09 -13.26
C ILE A 144 -7.45 -5.55 -13.88
N LEU A 145 -6.28 -5.99 -13.41
CA LEU A 145 -4.99 -5.49 -13.91
C LEU A 145 -4.76 -5.85 -15.36
N GLY A 146 -5.06 -7.09 -15.76
CA GLY A 146 -4.74 -7.61 -17.08
C GLY A 146 -3.23 -7.49 -17.38
N ASN A 147 -2.90 -7.18 -18.64
CA ASN A 147 -1.51 -7.00 -19.09
C ASN A 147 -1.15 -5.51 -19.33
N ASP A 148 -2.04 -4.59 -18.99
CA ASP A 148 -1.93 -3.18 -19.36
C ASP A 148 -1.65 -2.22 -18.20
N ILE A 149 -1.53 -2.75 -16.98
CA ILE A 149 -1.26 -2.01 -15.75
C ILE A 149 -0.10 -2.68 -14.99
N LEU A 150 0.90 -1.87 -14.63
CA LEU A 150 1.94 -2.26 -13.68
C LEU A 150 1.47 -1.99 -12.25
N PHE A 151 1.31 -3.02 -11.43
CA PHE A 151 0.99 -2.89 -10.02
C PHE A 151 2.25 -3.09 -9.16
N ILE A 152 2.57 -2.12 -8.31
CA ILE A 152 3.71 -2.12 -7.40
C ILE A 152 3.17 -2.14 -5.97
N ALA A 153 3.50 -3.19 -5.23
CA ALA A 153 3.13 -3.37 -3.83
C ALA A 153 4.36 -3.26 -2.92
N SER A 154 4.20 -2.74 -1.71
CA SER A 154 5.23 -2.84 -0.67
C SER A 154 5.28 -4.27 -0.09
N ALA A 155 6.47 -4.71 0.32
CA ALA A 155 6.66 -6.02 0.94
C ALA A 155 6.13 -6.10 2.39
N GLY A 156 5.82 -4.94 2.99
CA GLY A 156 5.44 -4.86 4.39
C GLY A 156 6.61 -4.81 5.36
N ASN A 157 6.32 -4.41 6.60
CA ASN A 157 7.28 -4.29 7.70
C ASN A 157 6.93 -5.22 8.89
N THR A 158 6.30 -6.36 8.58
CA THR A 158 5.80 -7.33 9.58
C THR A 158 6.73 -8.52 9.78
N ALA A 159 7.92 -8.53 9.18
CA ALA A 159 8.86 -9.66 9.24
C ALA A 159 9.14 -10.17 10.67
N GLN A 160 9.15 -9.27 11.66
CA GLN A 160 9.35 -9.60 13.09
C GLN A 160 8.06 -9.53 13.92
N ARG A 161 6.90 -9.42 13.27
CA ARG A 161 5.58 -9.21 13.87
C ARG A 161 4.53 -10.17 13.35
N HIS A 162 4.96 -11.31 12.80
CA HIS A 162 4.09 -12.37 12.32
C HIS A 162 4.62 -13.73 12.77
N TRP A 163 3.72 -14.70 12.79
CA TRP A 163 4.05 -16.11 12.88
C TRP A 163 3.32 -16.83 11.74
N GLY A 164 4.00 -17.76 11.09
CA GLY A 164 3.42 -18.61 10.06
C GLY A 164 3.93 -20.04 10.20
N GLY A 165 3.03 -21.01 10.11
CA GLY A 165 3.38 -22.41 10.21
C GLY A 165 2.16 -23.34 10.22
N THR A 166 2.40 -24.62 9.96
CA THR A 166 1.36 -25.65 10.03
C THR A 166 0.86 -25.81 11.46
N ALA A 167 -0.45 -26.02 11.62
CA ALA A 167 -1.02 -26.27 12.93
C ALA A 167 -0.45 -27.56 13.56
N ARG A 168 0.06 -27.47 14.80
CA ARG A 168 0.59 -28.61 15.57
C ARG A 168 -0.20 -28.77 16.88
N PRO A 169 -1.36 -29.44 16.86
CA PRO A 169 -2.18 -29.57 18.05
C PRO A 169 -1.51 -30.43 19.14
N ASP A 170 -1.71 -30.07 20.40
CA ASP A 170 -1.45 -30.96 21.53
C ASP A 170 -2.61 -31.96 21.73
N ALA A 171 -2.54 -32.82 22.76
CA ALA A 171 -3.63 -33.75 23.09
C ALA A 171 -4.96 -33.05 23.41
N GLY A 172 -4.92 -31.76 23.78
CA GLY A 172 -6.08 -30.90 24.01
C GLY A 172 -6.57 -30.13 22.77
N ARG A 173 -6.03 -30.41 21.57
CA ARG A 173 -6.32 -29.71 20.31
C ARG A 173 -5.94 -28.23 20.29
N ARG A 174 -5.02 -27.79 21.17
CA ARG A 174 -4.45 -26.43 21.12
C ARG A 174 -3.20 -26.43 20.27
N HIS A 175 -3.04 -25.41 19.42
CA HIS A 175 -1.82 -25.23 18.66
C HIS A 175 -0.60 -25.06 19.56
N GLN A 176 0.49 -25.75 19.26
CA GLN A 176 1.79 -25.63 19.91
C GLN A 176 2.70 -24.70 19.12
N TRP A 177 2.95 -23.51 19.66
CA TRP A 177 3.85 -22.49 19.07
C TRP A 177 5.32 -22.90 19.17
N LEU A 178 5.65 -23.58 20.28
CA LEU A 178 6.87 -24.34 20.53
C LEU A 178 6.46 -25.68 21.17
N PRO A 179 7.32 -26.73 21.16
CA PRO A 179 7.01 -27.99 21.82
C PRO A 179 6.55 -27.80 23.27
N GLY A 180 5.31 -28.18 23.58
CA GLY A 180 4.69 -28.02 24.90
C GLY A 180 4.16 -26.62 25.25
N VAL A 181 4.32 -25.63 24.36
CA VAL A 181 3.89 -24.23 24.60
C VAL A 181 2.67 -23.91 23.75
N THR A 182 1.52 -23.77 24.40
CA THR A 182 0.23 -23.48 23.73
C THR A 182 -0.25 -22.04 23.88
N ILE A 183 0.46 -21.22 24.67
CA ILE A 183 0.17 -19.80 24.89
C ILE A 183 1.15 -18.98 24.05
N ASN A 184 0.66 -17.95 23.37
CA ASN A 184 1.47 -16.97 22.66
C ASN A 184 1.06 -15.58 23.13
N ASP A 185 1.86 -15.00 24.01
CA ASP A 185 1.60 -13.68 24.57
C ASP A 185 1.86 -12.61 23.51
N VAL A 186 0.91 -11.69 23.35
CA VAL A 186 1.01 -10.57 22.41
C VAL A 186 1.09 -9.28 23.20
N GLU A 187 2.24 -8.62 23.13
CA GLU A 187 2.48 -7.34 23.80
C GLU A 187 2.57 -6.21 22.76
N PRO A 188 1.79 -5.13 22.93
CA PRO A 188 1.89 -4.00 22.04
C PRO A 188 3.13 -3.17 22.32
N LEU A 189 3.80 -2.75 21.25
CA LEU A 189 4.95 -1.84 21.33
C LEU A 189 4.55 -0.37 21.59
N SER A 190 3.26 -0.08 21.62
CA SER A 190 2.72 1.27 21.85
C SER A 190 1.36 1.20 22.56
N SER A 191 0.85 2.34 23.02
CA SER A 191 -0.50 2.45 23.59
C SER A 191 -1.61 2.56 22.55
N GLU A 192 -1.31 2.40 21.25
CA GLU A 192 -2.31 2.45 20.20
C GLU A 192 -3.16 1.18 20.14
N ARG A 193 -4.26 1.23 19.38
CA ARG A 193 -5.12 0.05 19.17
C ARG A 193 -4.34 -1.06 18.47
N VAL A 194 -4.39 -2.26 19.05
CA VAL A 194 -3.82 -3.48 18.48
C VAL A 194 -4.87 -4.18 17.63
N SER A 195 -4.46 -4.69 16.48
CA SER A 195 -5.23 -5.64 15.70
C SER A 195 -4.47 -6.96 15.62
N ILE A 196 -5.18 -8.07 15.81
CA ILE A 196 -4.66 -9.43 15.62
C ILE A 196 -5.49 -10.04 14.49
N GLU A 197 -4.83 -10.35 13.38
CA GLU A 197 -5.44 -11.03 12.25
C GLU A 197 -5.02 -12.50 12.26
N MET A 198 -6.01 -13.40 12.13
CA MET A 198 -5.78 -14.84 12.06
C MET A 198 -6.29 -15.36 10.74
N THR A 199 -5.42 -16.02 9.99
CA THR A 199 -5.78 -16.67 8.73
C THR A 199 -5.41 -18.14 8.75
N HIS A 200 -6.18 -18.93 8.02
CA HIS A 200 -5.89 -20.34 7.80
C HIS A 200 -6.27 -20.70 6.36
N SER A 201 -5.43 -21.48 5.71
CA SER A 201 -5.79 -22.21 4.49
C SER A 201 -6.08 -23.66 4.87
N ILE A 202 -6.96 -24.30 4.11
CA ILE A 202 -7.14 -25.74 4.14
C ILE A 202 -6.62 -26.21 2.78
N ASP A 203 -5.52 -26.94 2.76
CA ASP A 203 -5.06 -27.59 1.53
C ASP A 203 -6.13 -28.63 1.14
N SER A 204 -6.78 -28.42 -0.01
CA SER A 204 -7.75 -29.36 -0.59
C SER A 204 -7.11 -30.25 -1.63
#